data_AF-A0A2M7VXT7-F1
#
_entry.id   AF-A0A2M7VXT7-F1
#
_cell.length_a   1.000
_cell.length_b   1.000
_cell.length_c   1.000
_cell.angle_alpha   90.00
_cell.angle_beta   90.00
_cell.angle_gamma   90.00
#
_symmetry.space_group_name_H-M   'P 1'
#
loop_
_entity.id
_entity.type
_entity.pdbx_description
1 polymer ?
#
loop_
_entity_poly.entity_id
_entity_poly.type
_entity_poly.pdbx_seq_one_letter_code
_entity_poly.pdbx_strand_id
1 'polypeptide(L)'
;MKTKWIIVIVIIIIAGAGSFLWLNNRQPQVEYTTVELKRENLVQTVSEVGTVKAKKELELNFSQTGRLNKISSKVGDVVKKDQVLAELDQSSFLIKEQEALSSLNVARAGLSKLLAGSTASEIAIYEAQVNSAKTSYLAAMEDYTKTQDSVDETALQAQKKLTDLQSDDPLVNTYEQSIENNRDSLITIADSKIVVAGVALDYADRILSDNDIKIY
;
A
#
# COMPACT_ATOMS: atom_id res chain seq x y z
N MET A 1 -97.05 112.04 63.03
CA MET A 1 -97.08 110.73 62.32
C MET A 1 -95.73 110.41 61.63
N LYS A 2 -94.56 110.58 62.28
CA LYS A 2 -93.25 110.36 61.60
C LYS A 2 -92.34 109.28 62.24
N THR A 3 -92.72 108.70 63.39
CA THR A 3 -91.89 107.72 64.13
C THR A 3 -92.13 106.25 63.75
N LYS A 4 -93.27 105.91 63.12
CA LYS A 4 -93.59 104.51 62.76
C LYS A 4 -92.80 103.96 61.56
N TRP A 5 -92.29 104.82 60.68
CA TRP A 5 -91.60 104.39 59.44
C TRP A 5 -90.14 103.96 59.69
N ILE A 6 -89.49 104.56 60.68
CA ILE A 6 -88.10 104.24 61.07
C ILE A 6 -88.00 102.81 61.60
N ILE A 7 -89.00 102.34 62.36
CA ILE A 7 -89.01 100.98 62.94
C ILE A 7 -89.07 99.91 61.86
N VAL A 8 -89.82 100.15 60.77
CA VAL A 8 -89.96 99.19 59.66
C VAL A 8 -88.63 99.04 58.89
N ILE A 9 -87.91 100.14 58.68
CA ILE A 9 -86.61 100.12 57.99
C ILE A 9 -85.56 99.34 58.80
N VAL A 10 -85.54 99.51 60.13
CA VAL A 10 -84.60 98.78 61.00
C VAL A 10 -84.88 97.28 60.99
N ILE A 11 -86.15 96.86 61.00
CA ILE A 11 -86.52 95.44 60.94
C ILE A 11 -86.09 94.81 59.60
N ILE A 12 -86.24 95.53 58.48
CA ILE A 12 -85.81 95.04 57.16
C ILE A 12 -84.28 94.86 57.11
N ILE A 13 -83.52 95.78 57.69
CA ILE A 13 -82.05 95.68 57.73
C ILE A 13 -81.61 94.48 58.59
N ILE A 14 -82.24 94.25 59.73
CA ILE A 14 -81.92 93.10 60.60
C ILE A 14 -82.30 91.77 59.92
N ALA A 15 -83.47 91.71 59.27
CA ALA A 15 -83.88 90.51 58.52
C ALA A 15 -82.94 90.23 57.33
N GLY A 16 -82.52 91.27 56.61
CA GLY A 16 -81.56 91.15 55.51
C GLY A 16 -80.19 90.67 55.98
N ALA A 17 -79.66 91.24 57.06
CA ALA A 17 -78.38 90.84 57.64
C ALA A 17 -78.42 89.40 58.19
N GLY A 18 -79.52 89.02 58.85
CA GLY A 18 -79.72 87.66 59.36
C GLY A 18 -79.78 86.61 58.25
N SER A 19 -80.50 86.91 57.16
CA SER A 19 -80.59 85.98 56.02
C SER A 19 -79.25 85.85 55.28
N PHE A 20 -78.47 86.92 55.16
CA PHE A 20 -77.18 86.89 54.49
C PHE A 20 -76.14 86.06 55.26
N LEU A 21 -76.10 86.21 56.59
CA LEU A 21 -75.20 85.44 57.44
C LEU A 21 -75.54 83.94 57.48
N TRP A 22 -76.83 83.59 57.43
CA TRP A 22 -77.23 82.18 57.44
C TRP A 22 -76.90 81.45 56.12
N LEU A 23 -76.99 82.15 54.99
CA LEU A 23 -76.64 81.57 53.70
C LEU A 23 -75.12 81.41 53.51
N ASN A 24 -74.32 82.32 54.08
CA ASN A 24 -72.86 82.30 53.95
C ASN A 24 -72.15 81.26 54.86
N ASN A 25 -72.85 80.67 55.83
CA ASN A 25 -72.26 79.68 56.75
C ASN A 25 -72.44 78.21 56.31
N ARG A 26 -72.74 77.96 55.02
CA ARG A 26 -72.78 76.59 54.48
C ARG A 26 -71.38 76.19 54.04
N GLN A 27 -70.65 75.51 54.93
CA GLN A 27 -69.36 74.91 54.58
C GLN A 27 -69.55 73.86 53.47
N PRO A 28 -68.65 73.81 52.46
CA PRO A 28 -68.76 72.85 51.37
C PRO A 28 -68.55 71.42 51.88
N GLN A 29 -69.50 70.53 51.60
CA GLN A 29 -69.42 69.11 51.90
C GLN A 29 -68.36 68.48 50.98
N VAL A 30 -67.33 67.88 51.57
CA VAL A 30 -66.26 67.20 50.84
C VAL A 30 -66.75 65.79 50.50
N GLU A 31 -66.92 65.52 49.21
CA GLU A 31 -67.35 64.22 48.70
C GLU A 31 -66.12 63.36 48.40
N TYR A 32 -66.07 62.15 48.96
CA TYR A 32 -64.97 61.20 48.72
C TYR A 32 -65.41 60.09 47.78
N THR A 33 -64.61 59.84 46.74
CA THR A 33 -64.78 58.68 45.87
C THR A 33 -63.94 57.52 46.40
N THR A 34 -64.60 56.46 46.86
CA THR A 34 -63.95 55.20 47.26
C THR A 34 -64.14 54.13 46.19
N VAL A 35 -63.15 53.24 46.04
CA VAL A 35 -63.22 52.07 45.16
C VAL A 35 -63.13 50.80 46.00
N GLU A 36 -63.94 49.79 45.66
CA GLU A 36 -63.96 48.49 46.33
C GLU A 36 -62.70 47.68 45.99
N LEU A 37 -62.00 47.19 47.02
CA LEU A 37 -60.76 46.43 46.86
C LEU A 37 -61.09 44.96 46.51
N LYS A 38 -60.77 44.53 45.28
CA LYS A 38 -60.90 43.13 44.83
C LYS A 38 -59.54 42.45 44.79
N ARG A 39 -59.47 41.22 45.31
CA ARG A 39 -58.26 40.36 45.21
C ARG A 39 -58.33 39.56 43.92
N GLU A 40 -57.46 39.88 42.98
CA GLU A 40 -57.27 39.14 41.74
C GLU A 40 -55.83 38.65 41.61
N ASN A 41 -55.61 37.58 40.85
CA ASN A 41 -54.28 37.05 40.60
C ASN A 41 -53.56 37.94 39.58
N LEU A 42 -52.55 38.68 40.04
CA LEU A 42 -51.67 39.47 39.18
C LEU A 42 -50.66 38.54 38.50
N VAL A 43 -50.81 38.34 37.18
CA VAL A 43 -49.80 37.65 36.38
C VAL A 43 -48.76 38.67 35.93
N GLN A 44 -47.56 38.58 36.51
CA GLN A 44 -46.43 39.41 36.11
C GLN A 44 -45.70 38.76 34.93
N THR A 45 -46.00 39.22 33.72
CA THR A 45 -45.26 38.81 32.52
C THR A 45 -43.97 39.61 32.41
N VAL A 46 -42.83 38.92 32.37
CA VAL A 46 -41.53 39.53 32.06
C VAL A 46 -41.25 39.29 30.57
N SER A 47 -41.18 40.37 29.80
CA SER A 47 -40.77 40.33 28.40
C SER A 47 -39.27 40.54 28.30
N GLU A 48 -38.54 39.48 27.96
CA GLU A 48 -37.11 39.56 27.66
C GLU A 48 -36.90 39.66 26.14
N VAL A 49 -36.01 40.55 25.74
CA VAL A 49 -35.59 40.68 24.34
C VAL A 49 -34.28 39.93 24.19
N GLY A 50 -34.29 38.88 23.37
CA GLY A 50 -33.11 38.09 23.03
C GLY A 50 -32.90 38.04 21.53
N THR A 51 -31.64 37.97 21.10
CA THR A 51 -31.28 37.74 19.69
C THR A 51 -31.03 36.27 19.45
N VAL A 52 -31.67 35.68 18.44
CA VAL A 52 -31.36 34.32 17.99
C VAL A 52 -30.04 34.35 17.24
N LYS A 53 -29.09 33.53 17.69
CA LYS A 53 -27.80 33.33 17.01
C LYS A 53 -27.72 31.92 16.44
N ALA A 54 -27.00 31.76 15.33
CA ALA A 54 -26.71 30.45 14.76
C ALA A 54 -25.97 29.58 15.79
N LYS A 55 -26.37 28.31 15.91
CA LYS A 55 -25.74 27.38 16.85
C LYS A 55 -24.27 27.11 16.51
N LYS A 56 -23.93 27.10 15.22
CA LYS A 56 -22.58 26.95 14.68
C LYS A 56 -22.49 27.68 13.35
N GLU A 57 -21.36 28.33 13.12
CA GLU A 57 -20.98 28.96 11.86
C GLU A 57 -19.63 28.37 11.46
N LEU A 58 -19.49 27.97 10.19
CA LEU A 58 -18.32 27.27 9.69
C LEU A 58 -17.92 27.87 8.35
N GLU A 59 -16.66 28.30 8.24
CA GLU A 59 -16.05 28.66 6.96
C GLU A 59 -15.54 27.39 6.28
N LEU A 60 -16.11 27.05 5.13
CA LEU A 60 -15.71 25.88 4.35
C LEU A 60 -14.60 26.25 3.38
N ASN A 61 -13.48 25.55 3.48
CA ASN A 61 -12.32 25.71 2.62
C ASN A 61 -11.90 24.36 2.05
N PHE A 62 -11.31 24.35 0.85
CA PHE A 62 -10.71 23.14 0.31
C PHE A 62 -9.39 22.82 1.04
N SER A 63 -9.16 21.55 1.35
CA SER A 63 -7.91 21.10 1.99
C SER A 63 -6.68 21.20 1.09
N GLN A 64 -6.87 21.30 -0.22
CA GLN A 64 -5.81 21.45 -1.21
C GLN A 64 -6.11 22.63 -2.13
N THR A 65 -5.05 23.31 -2.58
CA THR A 65 -5.16 24.37 -3.59
C THR A 65 -5.41 23.75 -4.96
N GLY A 66 -6.36 24.31 -5.72
CA GLY A 66 -6.66 23.84 -7.06
C GLY A 66 -7.61 24.77 -7.80
N ARG A 67 -7.83 24.48 -9.09
CA ARG A 67 -8.83 25.18 -9.90
C ARG A 67 -10.22 24.68 -9.53
N LEU A 68 -11.16 25.59 -9.31
CA LEU A 68 -12.56 25.23 -9.12
C LEU A 68 -13.14 24.69 -10.43
N ASN A 69 -13.71 23.48 -10.39
CA ASN A 69 -14.35 22.85 -11.54
C ASN A 69 -15.85 23.13 -11.56
N LYS A 70 -16.52 22.88 -10.43
CA LYS A 70 -17.99 22.99 -10.34
C LYS A 70 -18.44 23.46 -8.97
N ILE A 71 -19.52 24.24 -8.94
CA ILE A 71 -20.31 24.52 -7.73
C ILE A 71 -21.68 23.86 -7.92
N SER A 72 -22.07 23.02 -6.97
CA SER A 72 -23.29 22.21 -7.01
C SER A 72 -24.42 22.76 -6.11
N SER A 73 -24.15 23.79 -5.30
CA SER A 73 -25.13 24.45 -4.42
C SER A 73 -25.26 25.95 -4.70
N LYS A 74 -26.44 26.52 -4.43
CA LYS A 74 -26.70 27.96 -4.52
C LYS A 74 -26.77 28.61 -3.14
N VAL A 75 -26.59 29.93 -3.11
CA VAL A 75 -26.72 30.71 -1.88
C VAL A 75 -28.16 30.61 -1.36
N GLY A 76 -28.31 30.19 -0.11
CA GLY A 76 -29.61 29.99 0.54
C GLY A 76 -30.11 28.54 0.54
N ASP A 77 -29.41 27.61 -0.11
CA ASP A 77 -29.80 26.20 -0.13
C ASP A 77 -29.59 25.54 1.25
N VAL A 78 -30.56 24.72 1.66
CA VAL A 78 -30.41 23.85 2.83
C VAL A 78 -29.67 22.58 2.40
N VAL A 79 -28.47 22.38 2.95
CA VAL A 79 -27.60 21.27 2.59
C VAL A 79 -27.50 20.24 3.72
N LYS A 80 -27.32 18.97 3.36
CA LYS A 80 -27.16 17.87 4.32
C LYS A 80 -25.68 17.60 4.57
N LYS A 81 -25.40 16.85 5.65
CA LYS A 81 -24.06 16.32 5.91
C LYS A 81 -23.59 15.48 4.71
N ASP A 82 -22.32 15.62 4.35
CA ASP A 82 -21.64 14.88 3.27
C ASP A 82 -22.15 15.21 1.85
N GLN A 83 -22.98 16.24 1.69
CA GLN A 83 -23.40 16.74 0.39
C GLN A 83 -22.25 17.50 -0.29
N VAL A 84 -21.97 17.15 -1.54
CA VAL A 84 -20.96 17.86 -2.36
C VAL A 84 -21.48 19.25 -2.72
N LEU A 85 -20.79 20.28 -2.22
CA LEU A 85 -21.13 21.68 -2.48
C LEU A 85 -20.35 22.25 -3.67
N ALA A 86 -19.08 21.84 -3.81
CA ALA A 86 -18.20 22.25 -4.89
C ALA A 86 -17.08 21.23 -5.10
N GLU A 87 -16.54 21.18 -6.31
CA GLU A 87 -15.51 20.24 -6.74
C GLU A 87 -14.36 21.00 -7.38
N LEU A 88 -13.13 20.62 -7.05
CA LEU A 88 -11.92 21.07 -7.74
C LEU A 88 -11.69 20.23 -9.00
N ASP A 89 -10.89 20.76 -9.93
CA ASP A 89 -10.43 20.05 -11.11
C ASP A 89 -9.47 18.92 -10.69
N GLN A 90 -9.86 17.67 -10.96
CA GLN A 90 -9.14 16.47 -10.55
C GLN A 90 -8.29 15.86 -11.68
N SER A 91 -8.24 16.48 -12.86
CA SER A 91 -7.54 15.93 -14.03
C SER A 91 -6.09 15.52 -13.73
N SER A 92 -5.33 16.37 -13.03
CA SER A 92 -3.94 16.07 -12.65
C SER A 92 -3.81 14.94 -11.63
N PHE A 93 -4.80 14.79 -10.72
CA PHE A 93 -4.83 13.70 -9.75
C PHE A 93 -5.14 12.36 -10.41
N LEU A 94 -6.07 12.34 -11.37
CA LEU A 94 -6.40 11.14 -12.15
C LEU A 94 -5.21 10.66 -12.99
N ILE A 95 -4.46 11.59 -13.58
CA ILE A 95 -3.22 11.24 -14.31
C ILE A 95 -2.19 10.62 -13.35
N LYS A 96 -1.95 11.23 -12.18
CA LYS A 96 -1.01 10.69 -11.18
C LYS A 96 -1.45 9.33 -10.63
N GLU A 97 -2.76 9.14 -10.43
CA GLU A 97 -3.32 7.85 -10.03
C GLU A 97 -3.03 6.79 -11.10
N GLN A 98 -3.29 7.11 -12.38
CA GLN A 98 -3.03 6.20 -13.48
C GLN A 98 -1.54 5.86 -13.65
N GLU A 99 -0.65 6.85 -13.47
CA GLU A 99 0.79 6.65 -13.44
C GLU A 99 1.19 5.69 -12.31
N ALA A 100 0.70 5.93 -11.08
CA ALA A 100 0.99 5.08 -9.93
C ALA A 100 0.48 3.65 -10.10
N LEU A 101 -0.73 3.47 -10.65
CA LEU A 101 -1.29 2.15 -10.98
C LEU A 101 -0.44 1.43 -12.03
N SER A 102 0.05 2.15 -13.03
CA SER A 102 0.92 1.60 -14.07
C SER A 102 2.27 1.17 -13.49
N SER A 103 2.89 1.99 -12.64
CA SER A 103 4.13 1.64 -11.93
C SER A 103 3.95 0.42 -11.03
N LEU A 104 2.81 0.32 -10.33
CA LEU A 104 2.47 -0.84 -9.51
C LEU A 104 2.35 -2.12 -10.36
N ASN A 105 1.74 -2.04 -11.54
CA ASN A 105 1.63 -3.19 -12.44
C ASN A 105 2.98 -3.65 -12.99
N VAL A 106 3.87 -2.71 -13.34
CA VAL A 106 5.25 -3.02 -13.74
C VAL A 106 6.00 -3.71 -12.60
N ALA A 107 5.90 -3.19 -11.37
CA ALA A 107 6.54 -3.78 -10.20
C ALA A 107 6.02 -5.20 -9.92
N ARG A 108 4.70 -5.42 -10.04
CA ARG A 108 4.09 -6.75 -9.89
C ARG A 108 4.55 -7.72 -10.98
N ALA A 109 4.64 -7.26 -12.23
CA ALA A 109 5.15 -8.07 -13.33
C ALA A 109 6.63 -8.44 -13.12
N GLY A 110 7.44 -7.50 -12.63
CA GLY A 110 8.83 -7.74 -12.25
C GLY A 110 8.96 -8.77 -11.12
N LEU A 111 8.12 -8.67 -10.08
CA LEU A 111 8.08 -9.64 -8.99
C LEU A 111 7.65 -11.03 -9.50
N SER A 112 6.60 -11.10 -10.32
CA SER A 112 6.12 -12.36 -10.91
C SER A 112 7.21 -13.02 -11.75
N LYS A 113 7.92 -12.24 -12.57
CA LYS A 113 9.06 -12.70 -13.36
C LYS A 113 10.18 -13.25 -12.47
N LEU A 114 10.49 -12.56 -11.37
CA LEU A 114 11.53 -13.00 -10.43
C LEU A 114 11.13 -14.30 -9.70
N LEU A 115 9.87 -14.41 -9.28
CA LEU A 115 9.33 -15.60 -8.60
C LEU A 115 9.22 -16.81 -9.54
N ALA A 116 8.89 -16.59 -10.81
CA ALA A 116 8.87 -17.64 -11.82
C ALA A 116 10.26 -18.26 -12.06
N GLY A 117 11.34 -17.55 -11.72
CA GLY A 117 12.70 -18.03 -11.85
C GLY A 117 13.13 -18.25 -13.30
N SER A 118 14.13 -19.11 -13.50
CA SER A 118 14.59 -19.51 -14.83
C SER A 118 13.54 -20.38 -15.53
N THR A 119 13.32 -20.10 -16.81
CA THR A 119 12.42 -20.90 -17.63
C THR A 119 12.98 -22.31 -17.85
N ALA A 120 12.13 -23.29 -18.12
CA ALA A 120 12.57 -24.65 -18.46
C ALA A 120 13.57 -24.67 -19.64
N SER A 121 13.42 -23.75 -20.60
CA SER A 121 14.37 -23.57 -21.71
C SER A 121 15.75 -23.10 -21.24
N GLU A 122 15.81 -22.10 -20.35
CA GLU A 122 17.08 -21.65 -19.77
C GLU A 122 17.75 -22.75 -18.96
N ILE A 123 16.98 -23.49 -18.15
CA ILE A 123 17.50 -24.63 -17.38
C ILE A 123 18.09 -25.68 -18.32
N ALA A 124 17.39 -26.06 -19.39
CA ALA A 124 17.89 -27.02 -20.37
C ALA A 124 19.16 -26.54 -21.09
N ILE A 125 19.28 -25.24 -21.39
CA ILE A 125 20.50 -24.65 -21.96
C ILE A 125 21.65 -24.75 -20.95
N TYR A 126 21.42 -24.41 -19.69
CA TYR A 126 22.44 -24.52 -18.64
C TYR A 126 22.85 -25.97 -18.39
N GLU A 127 21.91 -26.91 -18.35
CA GLU A 127 22.19 -28.34 -18.23
C GLU A 127 23.01 -28.85 -19.43
N ALA A 128 22.66 -28.45 -20.65
CA ALA A 128 23.42 -28.79 -21.85
C ALA A 128 24.86 -28.25 -21.81
N GLN A 129 25.06 -27.01 -21.33
CA GLN A 129 26.39 -26.43 -21.15
C GLN A 129 27.20 -27.18 -20.09
N VAL A 130 26.59 -27.51 -18.95
CA VAL A 130 27.25 -28.30 -17.89
C VAL A 130 27.62 -29.69 -18.41
N ASN A 131 26.73 -30.36 -19.13
CA ASN A 131 27.00 -31.68 -19.72
C ASN A 131 28.13 -31.62 -20.77
N SER A 132 28.15 -30.58 -21.60
CA SER A 132 29.23 -30.36 -22.56
C SER A 132 30.56 -30.13 -21.83
N ALA A 133 30.59 -29.26 -20.82
CA ALA A 133 31.80 -29.00 -20.03
C ALA A 133 32.30 -30.26 -19.30
N LYS A 134 31.39 -31.07 -18.74
CA LYS A 134 31.70 -32.36 -18.11
C LYS A 134 32.32 -33.33 -19.13
N THR A 135 31.75 -33.41 -20.33
CA THR A 135 32.28 -34.27 -21.40
C THR A 135 33.68 -33.84 -21.81
N SER A 136 33.91 -32.54 -21.98
CA SER A 136 35.25 -32.00 -22.29
C SER A 136 36.26 -32.27 -21.17
N TYR A 137 35.83 -32.16 -19.91
CA TYR A 137 36.68 -32.49 -18.76
C TYR A 137 37.08 -33.96 -18.73
N LEU A 138 36.13 -34.87 -18.95
CA LEU A 138 36.40 -36.31 -19.01
C LEU A 138 37.35 -36.67 -20.15
N ALA A 139 37.14 -36.11 -21.34
CA ALA A 139 38.04 -36.30 -22.48
C ALA A 139 39.46 -35.80 -22.19
N ALA A 140 39.60 -34.64 -21.53
CA ALA A 140 40.91 -34.11 -21.13
C ALA A 140 41.61 -35.00 -20.09
N MET A 141 40.85 -35.60 -19.16
CA MET A 141 41.39 -36.53 -18.18
C MET A 141 41.86 -37.84 -18.82
N GLU A 142 41.09 -38.34 -19.78
CA GLU A 142 41.44 -39.53 -20.56
C GLU A 142 42.71 -39.29 -21.39
N ASP A 143 42.80 -38.13 -22.07
CA ASP A 143 43.98 -37.74 -22.84
C ASP A 143 45.23 -37.56 -21.97
N TYR A 144 45.06 -36.97 -20.77
CA TYR A 144 46.12 -36.89 -19.78
C TYR A 144 46.64 -38.28 -19.37
N THR A 145 45.72 -39.21 -19.07
CA THR A 145 46.07 -40.59 -18.68
C THR A 145 46.82 -41.30 -19.81
N LYS A 146 46.31 -41.23 -21.05
CA LYS A 146 46.98 -41.82 -22.22
C LYS A 146 48.37 -41.23 -22.46
N THR A 147 48.51 -39.92 -22.28
CA THR A 147 49.81 -39.26 -22.43
C THR A 147 50.77 -39.73 -21.36
N GLN A 148 50.32 -39.89 -20.11
CA GLN A 148 51.12 -40.42 -19.03
C GLN A 148 51.59 -41.84 -19.32
N ASP A 149 50.68 -42.73 -19.71
CA ASP A 149 51.00 -44.13 -20.05
C ASP A 149 52.01 -44.22 -21.20
N SER A 150 51.85 -43.38 -22.23
CA SER A 150 52.77 -43.32 -23.38
C SER A 150 54.16 -42.80 -22.98
N VAL A 151 54.25 -41.85 -22.06
CA VAL A 151 55.52 -41.35 -21.51
C VAL A 151 56.22 -42.44 -20.69
N ASP A 152 55.48 -43.17 -19.86
CA ASP A 152 56.02 -44.27 -19.06
C ASP A 152 56.50 -45.42 -19.96
N GLU A 153 55.74 -45.77 -21.00
CA GLU A 153 56.13 -46.79 -21.99
C GLU A 153 57.40 -46.36 -22.75
N THR A 154 57.45 -45.11 -23.24
CA THR A 154 58.64 -44.61 -23.95
C THR A 154 59.88 -44.52 -23.06
N ALA A 155 59.72 -44.20 -21.77
CA ALA A 155 60.79 -44.22 -20.79
C ALA A 155 61.31 -45.65 -20.56
N LEU A 156 60.42 -46.65 -20.43
CA LEU A 156 60.79 -48.07 -20.32
C LEU A 156 61.56 -48.55 -21.56
N GLN A 157 61.09 -48.21 -22.76
CA GLN A 157 61.76 -48.57 -24.02
C GLN A 157 63.15 -47.92 -24.14
N ALA A 158 63.28 -46.65 -23.73
CA ALA A 158 64.57 -45.98 -23.70
C ALA A 158 65.55 -46.64 -22.72
N GLN A 159 65.06 -47.10 -21.55
CA GLN A 159 65.87 -47.80 -20.55
C GLN A 159 66.30 -49.19 -21.02
N LYS A 160 65.39 -49.95 -21.66
CA LYS A 160 65.73 -51.24 -22.29
C LYS A 160 66.82 -51.07 -23.34
N LYS A 161 66.64 -50.10 -24.25
CA LYS A 161 67.64 -49.81 -25.30
C LYS A 161 69.00 -49.40 -24.74
N LEU A 162 69.02 -48.64 -23.63
CA LEU A 162 70.27 -48.30 -22.95
C LEU A 162 70.97 -49.54 -22.38
N THR A 163 70.19 -50.46 -21.78
CA THR A 163 70.68 -51.73 -21.23
C THR A 163 71.24 -52.62 -22.33
N ASP A 164 70.52 -52.75 -23.45
CA ASP A 164 70.93 -53.53 -24.62
C ASP A 164 72.26 -53.06 -25.22
N LEU A 165 72.48 -51.73 -25.26
CA LEU A 165 73.73 -51.13 -25.73
C LEU A 165 74.91 -51.33 -24.78
N GLN A 166 74.65 -51.68 -23.52
CA GLN A 166 75.68 -51.93 -22.51
C GLN A 166 76.03 -53.42 -22.36
N SER A 167 75.23 -54.32 -22.92
CA SER A 167 75.46 -55.77 -22.90
C SER A 167 76.39 -56.26 -24.04
N ASP A 168 77.41 -57.05 -23.69
CA ASP A 168 78.56 -57.46 -24.53
C ASP A 168 78.28 -58.57 -25.58
N ASP A 169 77.03 -59.02 -25.78
CA ASP A 169 76.69 -60.13 -26.70
C ASP A 169 75.61 -59.76 -27.75
N PRO A 170 75.99 -59.48 -29.03
CA PRO A 170 75.08 -58.93 -30.04
C PRO A 170 73.98 -59.88 -30.55
N LEU A 171 74.13 -61.20 -30.38
CA LEU A 171 73.24 -62.18 -31.03
C LEU A 171 72.07 -62.63 -30.15
N VAL A 172 72.19 -62.56 -28.83
CA VAL A 172 71.10 -62.92 -27.88
C VAL A 172 70.05 -61.81 -27.81
N ASN A 173 70.50 -60.55 -27.89
CA ASN A 173 69.69 -59.34 -27.91
C ASN A 173 68.53 -59.40 -28.93
N THR A 174 68.81 -59.76 -30.18
CA THR A 174 67.84 -59.57 -31.28
C THR A 174 66.66 -60.54 -31.20
N TYR A 175 66.88 -61.78 -30.73
CA TYR A 175 65.82 -62.76 -30.57
C TYR A 175 64.97 -62.50 -29.33
N GLU A 176 65.58 -62.17 -28.19
CA GLU A 176 64.83 -61.83 -26.97
C GLU A 176 63.99 -60.56 -27.18
N GLN A 177 64.54 -59.54 -27.83
CA GLN A 177 63.82 -58.30 -28.15
C GLN A 177 62.64 -58.54 -29.11
N SER A 178 62.78 -59.48 -30.05
CA SER A 178 61.68 -59.88 -30.94
C SER A 178 60.55 -60.62 -30.22
N ILE A 179 60.89 -61.47 -29.24
CA ILE A 179 59.90 -62.15 -28.38
C ILE A 179 59.19 -61.12 -27.51
N GLU A 180 59.92 -60.16 -26.94
CA GLU A 180 59.37 -59.15 -26.06
C GLU A 180 58.45 -58.17 -26.79
N ASN A 181 58.86 -57.68 -27.96
CA ASN A 181 58.02 -56.85 -28.82
C ASN A 181 56.72 -57.55 -29.25
N ASN A 182 56.79 -58.85 -29.54
CA ASN A 182 55.60 -59.65 -29.84
C ASN A 182 54.70 -59.83 -28.61
N ARG A 183 55.28 -60.05 -27.43
CA ARG A 183 54.52 -60.16 -26.17
C ARG A 183 53.81 -58.85 -25.85
N ASP A 184 54.50 -57.73 -25.94
CA ASP A 184 53.95 -56.40 -25.64
C ASP A 184 52.84 -56.04 -26.64
N SER A 185 53.03 -56.33 -27.94
CA SER A 185 51.98 -56.16 -28.96
C SER A 185 50.71 -56.99 -28.66
N LEU A 186 50.87 -58.21 -28.14
CA LEU A 186 49.73 -59.06 -27.75
C LEU A 186 49.01 -58.53 -26.51
N ILE A 187 49.75 -58.00 -25.52
CA ILE A 187 49.18 -57.39 -24.32
C ILE A 187 48.35 -56.16 -24.69
N THR A 188 48.89 -55.26 -25.51
CA THR A 188 48.17 -54.05 -25.97
C THR A 188 46.89 -54.40 -26.72
N ILE A 189 46.92 -55.44 -27.59
CA ILE A 189 45.72 -55.93 -28.27
C ILE A 189 44.71 -56.50 -27.27
N ALA A 190 45.16 -57.27 -26.28
CA ALA A 190 44.28 -57.84 -25.26
C ALA A 190 43.60 -56.75 -24.42
N ASP A 191 44.36 -55.75 -23.95
CA ASP A 191 43.83 -54.63 -23.16
C ASP A 191 42.79 -53.82 -23.95
N SER A 192 43.08 -53.53 -25.22
CA SER A 192 42.11 -52.82 -26.08
C SER A 192 40.77 -53.57 -26.19
N LYS A 193 40.80 -54.91 -26.26
CA LYS A 193 39.58 -55.73 -26.32
C LYS A 193 38.85 -55.81 -24.99
N ILE A 194 39.57 -55.80 -23.87
CA ILE A 194 38.99 -55.76 -22.53
C ILE A 194 38.25 -54.45 -22.31
N VAL A 195 38.83 -53.31 -22.71
CA VAL A 195 38.17 -51.99 -22.62
C VAL A 195 36.88 -51.97 -23.45
N VAL A 196 36.92 -52.45 -24.69
CA VAL A 196 35.72 -52.53 -25.55
C VAL A 196 34.64 -53.43 -24.93
N ALA A 197 35.02 -54.56 -24.34
CA ALA A 197 34.08 -55.43 -23.64
C ALA A 197 33.46 -54.76 -22.41
N GLY A 198 34.24 -53.99 -21.65
CA GLY A 198 33.76 -53.23 -20.49
C GLY A 198 32.73 -52.17 -20.87
N VAL A 199 32.98 -51.41 -21.94
CA VAL A 199 32.02 -50.40 -22.44
C VAL A 199 30.73 -51.05 -22.93
N ALA A 200 30.82 -52.19 -23.60
CA ALA A 200 29.63 -52.94 -24.04
C ALA A 200 28.80 -53.45 -22.86
N LEU A 201 29.46 -53.88 -21.78
CA LEU A 201 28.80 -54.31 -20.54
C LEU A 201 28.13 -53.15 -19.81
N ASP A 202 28.78 -51.99 -19.70
CA ASP A 202 28.19 -50.79 -19.11
C ASP A 202 26.94 -50.33 -19.87
N TYR A 203 27.00 -50.41 -21.20
CA TYR A 203 25.84 -50.11 -22.05
C TYR A 203 24.69 -51.11 -21.82
N ALA A 204 24.99 -52.40 -21.68
CA ALA A 204 23.99 -53.42 -21.37
C ALA A 204 23.39 -53.22 -19.97
N ASP A 205 24.19 -52.90 -18.97
CA ASP A 205 23.73 -52.70 -17.59
C ASP A 205 22.86 -51.44 -17.44
N ARG A 206 23.21 -50.38 -18.17
CA ARG A 206 22.38 -49.17 -18.24
C ARG A 206 21.02 -49.41 -18.91
N ILE A 207 20.95 -50.29 -19.91
CA ILE A 207 19.66 -50.70 -20.52
C ILE A 207 18.84 -51.54 -19.54
N LEU A 208 19.49 -52.43 -18.78
CA LEU A 208 18.80 -53.35 -17.85
C LEU A 208 18.36 -52.69 -16.55
N SER A 209 19.04 -51.64 -16.10
CA SER A 209 18.72 -50.90 -14.87
C SER A 209 17.77 -49.71 -15.08
N ASP A 210 17.44 -49.39 -16.34
CA ASP A 210 16.49 -48.33 -16.67
C ASP A 210 15.04 -48.81 -16.40
N ASN A 211 14.50 -48.43 -15.26
CA ASN A 211 13.12 -48.73 -14.84
C ASN A 211 12.07 -47.87 -15.56
N ASP A 212 12.46 -46.96 -16.46
CA ASP A 212 11.54 -46.07 -17.20
C ASP A 212 11.16 -46.59 -18.60
N ILE A 213 11.53 -47.82 -18.97
CA ILE A 213 11.02 -48.47 -20.20
C ILE A 213 9.56 -48.91 -19.98
N LYS A 214 8.65 -47.93 -19.97
CA LYS A 214 7.23 -48.18 -20.20
C LYS A 214 7.08 -48.70 -21.62
N ILE A 215 6.91 -50.01 -21.71
CA ILE A 215 6.40 -50.70 -22.91
C ILE A 215 5.02 -50.09 -23.21
N TYR A 216 4.94 -49.27 -24.25
CA TYR A 216 3.68 -48.88 -24.89
C TYR A 216 3.17 -50.02 -25.78
#